data_AF-A0A351QW12-F1
#
_entry.id   AF-A0A351QW12-F1
#
_cell.length_a   1.000
_cell.length_b   1.000
_cell.length_c   1.000
_cell.angle_alpha   90.00
_cell.angle_beta   90.00
_cell.angle_gamma   90.00
#
_symmetry.space_group_name_H-M   'P 1'
#
loop_
_entity.id
_entity.type
_entity.pdbx_description
1 polymer ?
#
loop_
_entity_poly.entity_id
_entity_poly.type
_entity_poly.pdbx_seq_one_letter_code
_entity_poly.pdbx_strand_id
1 'polypeptide(L)'
;MSYLYLEMSVTRKIVELATTNYDKLSLNVNEKINDFESKANIKLANSQKEAIEGAFFNGIEVITGGPGTGKTTIINCIVSIFESLGLKVFMAAPTGRAAKRMAEATGREAKTIHRLLEIGSYSEEEVDEIENETSAIECDVLIVDEASMVDISLMNA
;
A
#
# COMPACT_ATOMS: atom_id res chain seq x y z
N MET A 1 21.86 -14.35 13.78
CA MET A 1 22.50 -13.81 12.55
C MET A 1 21.46 -13.54 11.44
N SER A 2 20.31 -14.23 11.40
CA SER A 2 19.24 -13.98 10.41
C SER A 2 18.51 -12.65 10.59
N TYR A 3 18.12 -12.25 11.81
CA TYR A 3 17.34 -11.02 12.03
C TYR A 3 18.03 -9.73 11.60
N LEU A 4 19.34 -9.60 11.86
CA LEU A 4 20.11 -8.43 11.41
C LEU A 4 20.10 -8.29 9.88
N TYR A 5 20.18 -9.40 9.15
CA TYR A 5 20.12 -9.38 7.70
C TYR A 5 18.74 -8.93 7.20
N LEU A 6 17.66 -9.42 7.81
CA LEU A 6 16.29 -8.98 7.49
C LEU A 6 16.12 -7.48 7.74
N GLU A 7 16.57 -6.97 8.89
CA GLU A 7 16.52 -5.55 9.22
C GLU A 7 17.31 -4.69 8.22
N MET A 8 18.52 -5.09 7.87
CA MET A 8 19.35 -4.37 6.89
C MET A 8 18.72 -4.37 5.50
N SER A 9 18.12 -5.49 5.08
CA SER A 9 17.43 -5.62 3.79
C SER A 9 16.20 -4.71 3.71
N VAL A 10 15.32 -4.77 4.71
CA VAL A 10 14.14 -3.90 4.81
C VAL A 10 14.54 -2.43 4.87
N THR A 11 15.56 -2.09 5.67
CA THR A 11 16.07 -0.71 5.77
C THR A 11 16.56 -0.21 4.42
N ARG A 12 17.34 -1.02 3.69
CA ARG A 12 17.84 -0.66 2.37
C ARG A 12 16.68 -0.38 1.40
N LYS A 13 15.64 -1.21 1.41
CA LYS A 13 14.46 -1.03 0.55
C LYS A 13 13.64 0.20 0.92
N ILE A 14 13.44 0.48 2.21
CA ILE A 14 12.77 1.71 2.65
C ILE A 14 13.56 2.95 2.20
N VAL A 15 14.89 2.93 2.34
CA VAL A 15 15.74 4.05 1.88
C VAL A 15 15.68 4.20 0.36
N GLU A 16 15.71 3.10 -0.38
CA GLU A 16 15.55 3.09 -1.84
C GLU A 16 14.21 3.74 -2.24
N LEU A 17 13.08 3.30 -1.66
CA LEU A 17 11.76 3.89 -1.91
C LEU A 17 11.70 5.38 -1.50
N ALA A 18 12.29 5.75 -0.36
CA ALA A 18 12.25 7.12 0.13
C ALA A 18 13.11 8.11 -0.70
N THR A 19 14.15 7.61 -1.39
CA THR A 19 15.12 8.45 -2.12
C THR A 19 15.00 8.37 -3.63
N THR A 20 14.23 7.40 -4.14
CA THR A 20 13.95 7.28 -5.56
C THR A 20 13.15 8.49 -6.04
N ASN A 21 13.56 9.08 -7.16
CA ASN A 21 12.77 10.10 -7.83
C ASN A 21 11.66 9.42 -8.61
N TYR A 22 10.43 9.56 -8.12
CA TYR A 22 9.24 9.18 -8.85
C TYR A 22 8.88 10.29 -9.82
N ASP A 23 8.36 9.91 -10.99
CA ASP A 23 7.84 10.87 -11.95
C ASP A 23 6.76 11.69 -11.27
N LYS A 24 6.98 13.01 -11.25
CA LYS A 24 5.98 13.92 -10.69
C LYS A 24 4.74 13.84 -11.57
N LEU A 25 3.67 13.30 -11.01
CA LEU A 25 2.35 13.43 -11.60
C LEU A 25 2.07 14.93 -11.75
N SER A 26 1.88 15.39 -12.99
CA SER A 26 1.49 16.76 -13.28
C SER A 26 0.03 16.96 -12.89
N LEU A 27 -0.23 16.93 -11.59
CA LEU A 27 -1.54 16.85 -10.97
C LEU A 27 -1.65 17.84 -9.82
N ASN A 28 -2.78 18.54 -9.75
CA ASN A 28 -3.16 19.26 -8.55
C ASN A 28 -3.89 18.30 -7.59
N VAL A 29 -3.13 17.71 -6.65
CA VAL A 29 -3.68 16.78 -5.64
C VAL A 29 -4.81 17.44 -4.84
N ASN A 30 -4.68 18.72 -4.49
CA ASN A 30 -5.70 19.45 -3.74
C ASN A 30 -7.03 19.56 -4.49
N GLU A 31 -6.98 19.78 -5.80
CA GLU A 31 -8.19 19.78 -6.64
C GLU A 31 -8.88 18.41 -6.62
N LYS A 32 -8.10 17.33 -6.75
CA LYS A 32 -8.62 15.95 -6.68
C LYS A 32 -9.20 15.60 -5.31
N ILE A 33 -8.58 16.08 -4.24
CA ILE A 33 -9.13 15.93 -2.87
C ILE A 33 -10.47 16.66 -2.77
N ASN A 34 -10.59 17.88 -3.29
CA ASN A 34 -11.85 18.64 -3.24
C ASN A 34 -12.96 17.98 -4.08
N ASP A 35 -12.61 17.38 -5.23
CA ASP A 35 -13.52 16.58 -6.04
C ASP A 35 -14.03 15.36 -5.26
N PHE A 36 -13.13 14.69 -4.54
CA PHE A 36 -13.48 13.54 -3.69
C PHE A 36 -14.39 13.95 -2.52
N GLU A 37 -14.05 15.02 -1.80
CA GLU A 37 -14.88 15.59 -0.71
C GLU A 37 -16.30 15.89 -1.18
N SER A 38 -16.42 16.51 -2.37
CA SER A 38 -17.71 16.88 -2.96
C SER A 38 -18.53 15.65 -3.38
N LYS A 39 -17.92 14.65 -4.01
CA LYS A 39 -18.59 13.41 -4.43
C LYS A 39 -19.02 12.55 -3.25
N ALA A 40 -18.20 12.46 -2.22
CA ALA A 40 -18.47 11.68 -1.02
C ALA A 40 -19.33 12.44 0.01
N ASN A 41 -19.59 13.74 -0.21
CA ASN A 41 -20.29 14.62 0.72
C ASN A 41 -19.67 14.59 2.14
N ILE A 42 -18.34 14.71 2.19
CA ILE A 42 -17.55 14.72 3.42
C ILE A 42 -16.59 15.91 3.43
N LYS A 43 -15.99 16.16 4.60
CA LYS A 43 -14.87 17.09 4.73
C LYS A 43 -13.73 16.42 5.49
N LEU A 44 -12.56 16.37 4.86
CA LEU A 44 -11.34 15.82 5.41
C LEU A 44 -10.66 16.85 6.31
N ALA A 45 -10.09 16.39 7.41
CA ALA A 45 -9.24 17.21 8.26
C ALA A 45 -7.91 17.52 7.54
N ASN A 46 -7.26 18.62 7.90
CA ASN A 46 -5.97 19.00 7.28
C ASN A 46 -4.93 17.88 7.36
N SER A 47 -4.82 17.20 8.50
CA SER A 47 -3.91 16.07 8.66
C SER A 47 -4.23 14.87 7.76
N GLN A 48 -5.51 14.67 7.40
CA GLN A 48 -5.89 13.65 6.42
C GLN A 48 -5.50 14.09 5.01
N LYS A 49 -5.63 15.38 4.68
CA LYS A 49 -5.19 15.94 3.39
C LYS A 49 -3.68 15.83 3.24
N GLU A 50 -2.91 16.18 4.28
CA GLU A 50 -1.45 16.03 4.32
C GLU A 50 -1.03 14.57 4.10
N ALA A 51 -1.71 13.60 4.74
CA ALA A 51 -1.45 12.18 4.53
C ALA A 51 -1.76 11.72 3.10
N ILE A 52 -2.83 12.24 2.49
CA ILE A 52 -3.15 11.96 1.09
C ILE A 52 -2.06 12.56 0.18
N GLU A 53 -1.69 13.82 0.37
CA GLU A 53 -0.63 14.49 -0.40
C GLU A 53 0.70 13.75 -0.30
N GLY A 54 1.10 13.33 0.90
CA GLY A 54 2.31 12.54 1.12
C GLY A 54 2.35 11.28 0.26
N ALA A 55 1.22 10.57 0.12
CA ALA A 55 1.10 9.39 -0.72
C ALA A 55 1.31 9.65 -2.23
N PHE A 56 1.14 10.90 -2.70
CA PHE A 56 1.38 11.28 -4.11
C PHE A 56 2.79 11.83 -4.36
N PHE A 57 3.50 12.25 -3.31
CA PHE A 57 4.80 12.91 -3.44
C PHE A 57 5.98 12.08 -2.90
N ASN A 58 5.71 11.05 -2.11
CA ASN A 58 6.72 10.19 -1.50
C ASN A 58 6.65 8.77 -2.08
N GLY A 59 7.79 8.10 -2.23
CA GLY A 59 7.83 6.68 -2.63
C GLY A 59 7.37 5.70 -1.54
N ILE A 60 7.33 6.16 -0.29
CA ILE A 60 6.76 5.45 0.85
C ILE A 60 6.13 6.47 1.79
N GLU A 61 4.90 6.18 2.24
CA GLU A 61 4.14 7.03 3.16
C GLU A 61 3.55 6.17 4.27
N VAL A 62 3.73 6.57 5.53
CA VAL A 62 3.25 5.81 6.70
C VAL A 62 2.14 6.58 7.39
N ILE A 63 0.91 6.11 7.22
CA ILE A 63 -0.28 6.76 7.76
C ILE A 63 -0.72 6.06 9.05
N THR A 64 -0.53 6.75 10.18
CA THR A 64 -0.92 6.22 11.50
C THR A 64 -2.17 6.93 12.04
N GLY A 65 -2.88 6.25 12.94
CA GLY A 65 -4.04 6.83 13.62
C GLY A 65 -4.77 5.82 14.49
N GLY A 66 -5.49 6.29 15.50
CA GLY A 66 -6.33 5.42 16.34
C GLY A 66 -7.56 4.86 15.61
N PRO A 67 -8.36 4.03 16.30
CA PRO A 67 -9.69 3.65 15.81
C PRO A 67 -10.56 4.89 15.54
N GLY A 68 -11.31 4.89 14.45
CA GLY A 68 -12.25 5.97 14.13
C GLY A 68 -11.63 7.26 13.55
N THR A 69 -10.33 7.32 13.28
CA THR A 69 -9.67 8.52 12.70
C THR A 69 -9.87 8.69 11.19
N GLY A 70 -10.72 7.87 10.56
CA GLY A 70 -11.01 7.97 9.13
C GLY A 70 -9.90 7.44 8.20
N LYS A 71 -9.02 6.55 8.67
CA LYS A 71 -7.98 5.92 7.82
C LYS A 71 -8.56 5.29 6.54
N THR A 72 -9.69 4.60 6.65
CA THR A 72 -10.38 4.02 5.51
C THR A 72 -10.84 5.07 4.50
N THR A 73 -11.24 6.25 4.96
CA THR A 73 -11.59 7.38 4.09
C THR A 73 -10.36 7.91 3.36
N ILE A 74 -9.21 7.98 4.05
CA ILE A 74 -7.93 8.36 3.43
C ILE A 74 -7.56 7.36 2.33
N ILE A 75 -7.58 6.07 2.64
CA ILE A 75 -7.33 4.98 1.67
C ILE A 75 -8.28 5.13 0.47
N ASN A 76 -9.58 5.30 0.71
CA ASN A 76 -10.55 5.49 -0.37
C ASN A 76 -10.26 6.68 -1.26
N CYS A 77 -9.82 7.80 -0.69
CA CYS A 77 -9.44 8.98 -1.46
C CYS A 77 -8.21 8.67 -2.33
N ILE A 78 -7.15 8.15 -1.73
CA ILE A 78 -5.89 7.80 -2.41
C ILE A 78 -6.17 6.86 -3.59
N VAL A 79 -6.86 5.74 -3.34
CA VAL A 79 -7.16 4.76 -4.39
C VAL A 79 -8.01 5.37 -5.51
N SER A 80 -9.05 6.14 -5.16
CA SER A 80 -9.93 6.75 -6.17
C SER A 80 -9.19 7.75 -7.05
N ILE A 81 -8.24 8.50 -6.49
CA ILE A 81 -7.46 9.46 -7.25
C ILE A 81 -6.47 8.72 -8.17
N PHE A 82 -5.70 7.75 -7.67
CA PHE A 82 -4.75 6.99 -8.50
C PHE A 82 -5.44 6.22 -9.63
N GLU A 83 -6.55 5.53 -9.35
CA GLU A 83 -7.32 4.84 -10.39
C GLU A 83 -7.90 5.80 -11.44
N SER A 84 -8.29 7.02 -11.04
CA SER A 84 -8.75 8.05 -11.99
C SER A 84 -7.65 8.52 -12.96
N LEU A 85 -6.39 8.23 -12.65
CA LEU A 85 -5.22 8.48 -13.50
C LEU A 85 -4.83 7.25 -14.33
N GLY A 86 -5.59 6.15 -14.23
CA GLY A 86 -5.31 4.90 -14.92
C GLY A 86 -4.19 4.08 -14.28
N LEU A 87 -3.79 4.40 -13.05
CA LEU A 87 -2.74 3.67 -12.32
C LEU A 87 -3.32 2.45 -11.61
N LYS A 88 -2.55 1.37 -11.61
CA LYS A 88 -2.90 0.07 -11.04
C LYS A 88 -2.60 0.08 -9.55
N VAL A 89 -3.64 0.15 -8.73
CA VAL A 89 -3.55 0.16 -7.27
C VAL A 89 -3.87 -1.21 -6.70
N PHE A 90 -2.95 -1.76 -5.92
CA PHE A 90 -3.16 -3.00 -5.17
C PHE A 90 -3.34 -2.71 -3.69
N MET A 91 -4.18 -3.52 -3.04
CA MET A 91 -4.47 -3.42 -1.62
C MET A 91 -4.22 -4.75 -0.94
N ALA A 92 -3.50 -4.70 0.17
CA ALA A 92 -3.14 -5.86 0.95
C ALA A 92 -3.35 -5.62 2.44
N ALA A 93 -3.50 -6.72 3.18
CA ALA A 93 -3.44 -6.72 4.63
C ALA A 93 -2.80 -8.03 5.12
N PRO A 94 -2.24 -8.08 6.35
CA PRO A 94 -1.61 -9.29 6.87
C PRO A 94 -2.59 -10.43 7.12
N THR A 95 -3.87 -10.12 7.38
CA THR A 95 -4.91 -11.13 7.68
C THR A 95 -6.07 -11.09 6.70
N GLY A 96 -6.70 -12.25 6.45
CA GLY A 96 -7.86 -12.34 5.56
C GLY A 96 -9.06 -11.53 6.04
N ARG A 97 -9.24 -11.38 7.37
CA ARG A 97 -10.30 -10.55 7.95
C ARG A 97 -10.05 -9.06 7.67
N ALA A 98 -8.81 -8.58 7.80
CA ALA A 98 -8.46 -7.19 7.51
C ALA A 98 -8.64 -6.91 6.01
N ALA A 99 -8.12 -7.79 5.14
CA ALA A 99 -8.29 -7.68 3.69
C ALA A 99 -9.78 -7.62 3.30
N LYS A 100 -10.62 -8.52 3.86
CA LYS A 100 -12.06 -8.51 3.60
C LYS A 100 -12.73 -7.19 4.00
N ARG A 101 -12.42 -6.66 5.18
CA ARG A 101 -12.97 -5.38 5.66
C ARG A 101 -12.53 -4.20 4.79
N MET A 102 -11.25 -4.18 4.42
CA MET A 102 -10.71 -3.19 3.50
C MET A 102 -11.43 -3.25 2.16
N ALA A 103 -11.66 -4.45 1.60
CA ALA A 103 -12.40 -4.62 0.36
C ALA A 103 -13.85 -4.12 0.47
N GLU A 104 -14.56 -4.49 1.54
CA GLU A 104 -15.94 -4.05 1.80
C GLU A 104 -16.05 -2.53 1.93
N ALA A 105 -15.10 -1.91 2.63
CA ALA A 105 -15.15 -0.47 2.90
C ALA A 105 -14.67 0.39 1.73
N THR A 106 -13.91 -0.19 0.81
CA THR A 106 -13.37 0.52 -0.37
C THR A 106 -14.08 0.18 -1.67
N GLY A 107 -14.88 -0.89 -1.68
CA GLY A 107 -15.54 -1.41 -2.88
C GLY A 107 -14.58 -2.03 -3.89
N ARG A 108 -13.36 -2.38 -3.48
CA ARG A 108 -12.27 -2.85 -4.36
C ARG A 108 -11.66 -4.15 -3.85
N GLU A 109 -10.98 -4.88 -4.72
CA GLU A 109 -10.31 -6.11 -4.31
C GLU A 109 -9.14 -5.82 -3.35
N ALA A 110 -9.09 -6.55 -2.24
CA ALA A 110 -7.95 -6.58 -1.34
C ALA A 110 -7.57 -8.03 -1.03
N LYS A 111 -6.27 -8.32 -0.99
CA LYS A 111 -5.72 -9.67 -0.73
C LYS A 111 -4.96 -9.71 0.58
N THR A 112 -4.62 -10.90 1.05
CA THR A 112 -3.57 -11.00 2.08
C THR A 112 -2.21 -10.73 1.45
N ILE A 113 -1.24 -10.21 2.22
CA ILE A 113 0.14 -10.03 1.73
C ILE A 113 0.68 -11.36 1.16
N HIS A 114 0.47 -12.47 1.87
CA HIS A 114 0.85 -13.80 1.41
C HIS A 114 0.26 -14.17 0.05
N ARG A 115 -1.03 -13.90 -0.17
CA ARG A 115 -1.69 -14.19 -1.45
C ARG A 115 -1.26 -13.23 -2.55
N LEU A 116 -0.86 -12.00 -2.20
CA LEU A 116 -0.35 -11.03 -3.15
C LEU A 116 1.06 -11.39 -3.65
N LEU A 117 1.91 -11.90 -2.75
CA LEU A 117 3.26 -12.37 -3.04
C LEU A 117 3.31 -13.84 -3.48
N GLU A 118 2.14 -14.48 -3.68
CA GLU A 118 2.01 -15.90 -4.02
C GLU A 118 2.70 -16.87 -3.03
N ILE A 119 3.00 -16.40 -1.81
CA ILE A 119 3.66 -17.18 -0.75
C ILE A 119 2.81 -18.42 -0.44
N GLY A 120 3.35 -19.59 -0.79
CA GLY A 120 2.72 -20.91 -0.57
C GLY A 120 1.88 -21.44 -1.74
N SER A 121 1.94 -20.84 -2.93
CA SER A 121 1.26 -21.35 -4.14
C SER A 121 2.12 -22.33 -4.95
N TYR A 122 3.38 -22.54 -4.56
CA TYR A 122 4.29 -23.46 -5.20
C TYR A 122 4.14 -24.86 -4.60
N SER A 123 3.87 -25.83 -5.46
CA SER A 123 4.00 -27.25 -5.11
C SER A 123 5.49 -27.58 -4.87
N GLU A 124 5.80 -28.56 -4.01
CA GLU A 124 7.20 -28.99 -3.74
C GLU A 124 7.98 -29.40 -5.02
N GLU A 125 7.29 -29.60 -6.14
CA GLU A 125 7.86 -29.97 -7.44
C GLU A 125 8.26 -28.76 -8.32
N GLU A 126 7.86 -27.52 -7.98
CA GLU A 126 8.14 -26.30 -8.76
C GLU A 126 9.18 -25.38 -8.12
N VAL A 127 9.75 -25.79 -6.97
CA VAL A 127 10.71 -25.00 -6.19
C VAL A 127 12.06 -24.82 -6.92
N ASP A 128 12.39 -25.71 -7.86
CA ASP A 128 13.69 -25.71 -8.55
C ASP A 128 13.83 -24.64 -9.65
N GLU A 129 12.76 -23.95 -10.08
CA GLU A 129 12.83 -22.94 -11.16
C GLU A 129 12.73 -21.47 -10.69
N ILE A 130 12.44 -21.21 -9.40
CA ILE A 130 12.13 -19.85 -8.90
C ILE A 130 13.09 -19.41 -7.80
N GLU A 131 14.35 -19.85 -7.84
CA GLU A 131 15.39 -19.24 -6.98
C GLU A 131 15.94 -17.92 -7.55
N ASN A 132 15.47 -17.44 -8.72
CA ASN A 132 16.09 -16.27 -9.38
C ASN A 132 15.16 -15.19 -9.95
N GLU A 133 13.83 -15.32 -9.85
CA GLU A 133 12.91 -14.26 -10.23
C GLU A 133 11.89 -14.03 -9.13
N THR A 134 12.19 -13.10 -8.21
CA THR A 134 11.15 -12.47 -7.39
C THR A 134 10.12 -11.91 -8.35
N SER A 135 8.93 -12.51 -8.44
CA SER A 135 7.83 -12.01 -9.24
C SER A 135 7.45 -10.63 -8.70
N ALA A 136 7.96 -9.58 -9.34
CA ALA A 136 7.69 -8.21 -8.93
C ALA A 136 6.18 -7.99 -8.98
N ILE A 137 5.60 -7.44 -7.92
CA ILE A 137 4.20 -7.04 -7.94
C ILE A 137 4.06 -5.94 -8.99
N GLU A 138 3.42 -6.26 -10.12
CA GLU A 138 3.15 -5.31 -11.20
C GLU A 138 2.00 -4.37 -10.81
N CYS A 139 2.25 -3.44 -9.89
CA CYS A 139 1.35 -2.34 -9.55
C CYS A 139 2.11 -1.02 -9.50
N ASP A 140 1.40 0.07 -9.74
CA ASP A 140 1.95 1.42 -9.59
C ASP A 140 1.92 1.87 -8.13
N VAL A 141 0.91 1.42 -7.37
CA VAL A 141 0.71 1.78 -5.96
C VAL A 141 0.28 0.55 -5.15
N LEU A 142 0.94 0.33 -4.01
CA LEU A 142 0.59 -0.70 -3.04
C LEU A 142 0.14 -0.07 -1.72
N ILE A 143 -1.06 -0.40 -1.27
CA ILE A 143 -1.59 0.00 0.04
C ILE A 143 -1.62 -1.21 0.96
N VAL A 144 -1.01 -1.09 2.14
CA VAL A 144 -1.02 -2.13 3.17
C VAL A 144 -1.76 -1.64 4.41
N ASP A 145 -2.91 -2.25 4.74
CA ASP A 145 -3.59 -2.00 6.03
C ASP A 145 -3.00 -2.86 7.15
N GLU A 146 -3.24 -2.44 8.39
CA GLU A 146 -2.83 -3.17 9.59
C GLU A 146 -1.33 -3.52 9.58
N ALA A 147 -0.51 -2.62 9.04
CA ALA A 147 0.95 -2.79 8.93
C ALA A 147 1.63 -3.05 10.29
N SER A 148 0.99 -2.68 11.40
CA SER A 148 1.43 -3.00 12.77
C SER A 148 1.48 -4.50 13.07
N MET A 149 0.79 -5.33 12.29
CA MET A 149 0.82 -6.80 12.41
C MET A 149 1.87 -7.45 11.49
N VAL A 150 2.57 -6.68 10.67
CA VAL A 150 3.60 -7.19 9.76
C VAL A 150 4.91 -7.34 10.53
N ASP A 151 5.42 -8.56 10.62
CA ASP A 151 6.73 -8.82 11.21
C ASP A 151 7.87 -8.58 10.20
N ILE A 152 9.11 -8.60 10.71
CA ILE A 152 10.30 -8.32 9.89
C ILE A 152 10.54 -9.37 8.79
N SER A 153 10.08 -10.60 8.99
CA SER A 153 10.22 -11.68 8.00
C SER A 153 9.29 -11.44 6.82
N LEU A 154 8.02 -11.10 7.09
CA LEU A 154 7.02 -10.80 6.07
C LEU A 154 7.30 -9.46 5.37
N MET A 155 7.84 -8.47 6.08
CA MET A 155 8.25 -7.20 5.46
C MET A 155 9.43 -7.38 4.48
N ASN A 156 10.28 -8.37 4.71
CA ASN A 156 11.42 -8.70 3.85
C ASN A 156 11.04 -9.58 2.65
N ALA A 157 9.88 -10.25 2.70
CA ALA A 157 9.46 -11.24 1.71
C ALA A 157 9.18 -10.63 0.33
#